data_AF-A0A0Q7N0V6-F1
#
_entry.id   AF-A0A0Q7N0V6-F1
#
_cell.length_a   1.000
_cell.length_b   1.000
_cell.length_c   1.000
_cell.angle_alpha   90.00
_cell.angle_beta   90.00
_cell.angle_gamma   90.00
#
_symmetry.space_group_name_H-M   'P 1'
#
loop_
_entity.id
_entity.type
_entity.pdbx_description
1 polymer ?
#
loop_
_entity_poly.entity_id
_entity_poly.type
_entity_poly.pdbx_seq_one_letter_code
_entity_poly.pdbx_strand_id
1 'polypeptide(L)'
;MPEGDTVFHAAKRLRTALVGRTLTRSDFRVPRYATVNLVGEPVEEVASYGKHLFIRTDRVSIHTHLKMEGVWRVFHRGQRWTKPAVTARLVLANDEFEAVGFSLGKVQVLARADEHTVIGHLGPDLLGPDWDAAEALRRLTEYPRRAVGLALLDQRNLAGIGNIYRSEICFLRKVHPVTAVGDIPDLVALVDEAHRVLGKAAHQPPWRAMVYGRTRRSCPRCGTPIASQLLGEDDPADRITQRERGIYFCPRCQPLP
;
A
#
# COMPACT_ATOMS: atom_id res chain seq x y z
N MET A 1 2.34 -8.05 -4.90
CA MET A 1 2.68 -6.61 -4.79
C MET A 1 1.95 -6.09 -3.57
N PRO A 2 2.66 -5.74 -2.49
CA PRO A 2 2.08 -5.08 -1.34
C PRO A 2 1.35 -3.78 -1.69
N GLU A 3 0.07 -3.70 -1.32
CA GLU A 3 -0.77 -2.51 -1.37
C GLU A 3 -1.24 -2.17 0.06
N GLY A 4 -2.18 -1.24 0.23
CA GLY A 4 -2.57 -0.74 1.55
C GLY A 4 -3.06 -1.83 2.51
N ASP A 5 -3.84 -2.79 2.00
CA ASP A 5 -4.32 -3.96 2.75
C ASP A 5 -3.17 -4.81 3.34
N THR A 6 -2.13 -5.05 2.54
CA THR A 6 -0.99 -5.89 2.90
C THR A 6 -0.17 -5.21 3.99
N VAL A 7 0.00 -3.89 3.87
CA VAL A 7 0.71 -3.07 4.87
C VAL A 7 -0.10 -2.98 6.15
N PHE A 8 -1.42 -2.81 6.06
CA PHE A 8 -2.34 -2.83 7.20
C PHE A 8 -2.28 -4.17 7.96
N HIS A 9 -2.30 -5.31 7.27
CA HIS A 9 -2.14 -6.63 7.91
C HIS A 9 -0.77 -6.81 8.57
N ALA A 10 0.29 -6.32 7.94
CA ALA A 10 1.62 -6.33 8.54
C ALA A 10 1.66 -5.48 9.82
N ALA A 11 1.12 -4.26 9.78
CA ALA A 11 1.03 -3.37 10.94
C ALA A 11 0.21 -4.00 12.07
N LYS A 12 -0.95 -4.61 11.78
CA LYS A 12 -1.77 -5.31 12.78
C LYS A 12 -0.99 -6.41 13.49
N ARG A 13 -0.28 -7.26 12.74
CA ARG A 13 0.53 -8.35 13.31
C ARG A 13 1.69 -7.84 14.15
N LEU A 14 2.38 -6.81 13.66
CA LEU A 14 3.48 -6.18 14.39
C LEU A 14 2.99 -5.50 15.67
N ARG A 15 1.82 -4.86 15.63
CA ARG A 15 1.19 -4.24 16.81
C ARG A 15 1.00 -5.26 17.93
N THR A 16 0.41 -6.42 17.62
CA THR A 16 0.22 -7.51 18.59
C THR A 16 1.55 -7.98 19.20
N ALA A 17 2.62 -8.02 18.40
CA ALA A 17 3.90 -8.56 18.82
C ALA A 17 4.81 -7.57 19.55
N LEU A 18 4.69 -6.27 19.25
CA LEU A 18 5.68 -5.26 19.66
C LEU A 18 5.12 -4.20 20.61
N VAL A 19 3.89 -3.71 20.41
CA VAL A 19 3.38 -2.57 21.19
C VAL A 19 3.31 -2.91 22.67
N GLY A 20 3.75 -1.97 23.51
CA GLY A 20 3.84 -2.09 24.96
C GLY A 20 5.00 -2.94 25.46
N ARG A 21 5.82 -3.52 24.57
CA ARG A 21 6.97 -4.35 24.94
C ARG A 21 8.28 -3.61 24.70
N THR A 22 9.22 -3.83 25.60
CA THR A 22 10.58 -3.28 25.51
C THR A 22 11.42 -4.08 24.52
N LEU A 23 12.13 -3.36 23.64
CA LEU A 23 13.06 -3.98 22.71
C LEU A 23 14.28 -4.50 23.47
N THR A 24 14.57 -5.77 23.27
CA THR A 24 15.79 -6.45 23.74
C THR A 24 16.81 -6.60 22.61
N ARG A 25 16.38 -6.36 21.37
CA ARG A 25 17.23 -6.35 20.18
C ARG A 25 16.69 -5.38 19.14
N SER A 26 17.59 -4.60 18.56
CA SER A 26 17.38 -3.87 17.30
C SER A 26 18.61 -4.07 16.40
N ASP A 27 18.41 -4.63 15.21
CA ASP A 27 19.48 -4.92 14.25
C ASP A 27 19.07 -4.37 12.88
N PHE A 28 19.63 -3.21 12.53
CA PHE A 28 19.40 -2.50 11.28
C PHE A 28 20.44 -2.92 10.23
N ARG A 29 20.03 -3.74 9.27
CA ARG A 29 20.90 -4.24 8.18
C ARG A 29 20.85 -3.32 6.97
N VAL A 30 20.96 -2.02 7.24
CA VAL A 30 20.97 -0.93 6.28
C VAL A 30 22.12 0.01 6.68
N PRO A 31 23.17 0.20 5.85
CA PRO A 31 24.41 0.84 6.27
C PRO A 31 24.23 2.18 7.00
N ARG A 32 23.31 3.04 6.52
CA ARG A 32 23.01 4.34 7.12
C ARG A 32 22.52 4.27 8.57
N TYR A 33 21.92 3.17 8.99
CA TYR A 33 21.31 3.01 10.32
C TYR A 33 21.96 1.89 11.13
N ALA A 34 23.11 1.35 10.69
CA ALA A 34 23.73 0.18 11.29
C ALA A 34 24.12 0.36 12.77
N THR A 35 24.35 1.60 13.20
CA THR A 35 24.71 1.96 14.58
C THR A 35 23.51 2.35 15.45
N VAL A 36 22.29 2.39 14.88
CA VAL A 36 21.09 2.70 15.65
C VAL A 36 20.81 1.56 16.61
N ASN A 37 20.73 1.88 17.90
CA ASN A 37 20.38 0.96 18.96
C ASN A 37 19.16 1.48 19.71
N LEU A 38 18.11 0.65 19.75
CA LEU A 38 16.83 0.91 20.41
C LEU A 38 16.58 -0.10 21.54
N VAL A 39 17.60 -0.87 21.95
CA VAL A 39 17.49 -1.77 23.11
C VAL A 39 17.17 -0.96 24.35
N GLY A 40 16.21 -1.45 25.14
CA GLY A 40 15.66 -0.75 26.31
C GLY A 40 14.49 0.18 26.00
N GLU A 41 14.22 0.47 24.72
CA GLU A 41 13.09 1.33 24.34
C GLU A 41 11.79 0.51 24.21
N PRO A 42 10.67 0.97 24.81
CA PRO A 42 9.35 0.41 24.54
C PRO A 42 8.87 0.82 23.14
N VAL A 43 8.20 -0.09 22.45
CA VAL A 43 7.43 0.25 21.25
C VAL A 43 6.08 0.81 21.68
N GLU A 44 5.84 2.08 21.41
CA GLU A 44 4.60 2.77 21.78
C GLU A 44 3.49 2.52 20.77
N GLU A 45 3.85 2.49 19.49
CA GLU A 45 2.84 2.42 18.43
C GLU A 45 3.35 1.69 17.20
N VAL A 46 2.41 1.00 16.53
CA VAL A 46 2.60 0.50 15.17
C VAL A 46 1.42 0.93 14.33
N ALA A 47 1.69 1.66 13.26
CA ALA A 47 0.69 2.24 12.38
C ALA A 47 1.01 1.99 10.89
N SER A 48 0.00 2.13 10.06
CA SER A 48 0.12 2.17 8.61
C SER A 48 -0.54 3.44 8.08
N TYR A 49 0.02 4.01 7.02
CA TYR A 49 -0.59 5.09 6.26
C TYR A 49 -0.44 4.78 4.77
N GLY A 50 -1.53 4.45 4.08
CA GLY A 50 -1.49 3.97 2.71
C GLY A 50 -0.56 2.76 2.57
N LYS A 51 0.59 2.92 1.90
CA LYS A 51 1.61 1.85 1.73
C LYS A 51 2.85 2.00 2.62
N HIS A 52 2.76 2.88 3.62
CA HIS A 52 3.82 3.16 4.58
C HIS A 52 3.51 2.49 5.91
N LEU A 53 4.55 1.96 6.58
CA LEU A 53 4.45 1.34 7.90
C LEU A 53 5.40 2.03 8.87
N PHE A 54 4.89 2.34 10.06
CA PHE A 54 5.62 2.98 11.13
C PHE A 54 5.65 2.11 12.38
N ILE A 55 6.82 2.00 13.01
CA ILE A 55 7.02 1.45 14.34
C ILE A 55 7.65 2.55 15.17
N ARG A 56 6.97 3.02 16.21
CA ARG A 56 7.34 4.21 16.98
C ARG A 56 7.79 3.82 18.38
N THR A 57 8.91 4.38 18.79
CA THR A 57 9.36 4.46 20.19
C THR A 57 9.22 5.91 20.65
N ASP A 58 9.57 6.22 21.89
CA ASP A 58 9.66 7.60 22.38
C ASP A 58 10.59 8.47 21.49
N ARG A 59 11.78 7.94 21.17
CA ARG A 59 12.83 8.67 20.44
C ARG A 59 12.61 8.76 18.94
N VAL A 60 12.15 7.68 18.30
CA VAL A 60 12.19 7.56 16.84
C VAL A 60 10.94 6.93 16.24
N SER A 61 10.77 7.20 14.95
CA SER A 61 9.83 6.50 14.08
C SER A 61 10.58 5.71 13.02
N ILE A 62 10.45 4.39 13.07
CA ILE A 62 11.00 3.50 12.05
C ILE A 62 9.98 3.39 10.92
N HIS A 63 10.28 4.04 9.80
CA HIS A 63 9.49 3.98 8.59
C HIS A 63 9.97 2.86 7.66
N THR A 64 9.06 1.99 7.24
CA THR A 64 9.33 0.98 6.20
C THR A 64 8.33 1.06 5.06
N HIS A 65 8.81 0.79 3.84
CA HIS A 65 7.97 0.62 2.66
C HIS A 65 8.34 -0.70 1.99
N LEU A 66 7.36 -1.60 1.86
CA LEU A 66 7.59 -2.98 1.43
C LEU A 66 8.08 -3.09 -0.03
N LYS A 67 7.64 -2.17 -0.89
CA LYS A 67 7.86 -2.23 -2.35
C LYS A 67 7.30 -3.55 -2.88
N MET A 68 7.98 -4.27 -3.76
CA MET A 68 7.38 -5.41 -4.48
C MET A 68 7.52 -6.74 -3.72
N GLU A 69 8.67 -6.97 -3.08
CA GLU A 69 9.05 -8.24 -2.43
C GLU A 69 9.09 -8.17 -0.90
N GLY A 70 9.11 -6.96 -0.34
CA GLY A 70 9.29 -6.76 1.09
C GLY A 70 8.16 -7.34 1.90
N VAL A 71 8.50 -7.91 3.05
CA VAL A 71 7.54 -8.52 3.96
C VAL A 71 8.04 -8.47 5.40
N TRP A 72 7.12 -8.15 6.31
CA TRP A 72 7.34 -8.39 7.74
C TRP A 72 6.86 -9.79 8.11
N ARG A 73 7.61 -10.48 8.98
CA ARG A 73 7.22 -11.71 9.67
C ARG A 73 7.46 -11.54 11.16
N VAL A 74 6.64 -12.20 11.96
CA VAL A 74 6.79 -12.27 13.41
C VAL A 74 7.02 -13.75 13.74
N PHE A 75 7.99 -13.98 14.62
CA PHE A 75 8.39 -15.29 15.12
C PHE A 75 8.34 -15.25 16.64
N HIS A 76 8.14 -16.39 17.29
CA HIS A 76 8.47 -16.51 18.71
C HIS A 76 9.99 -16.45 18.90
N ARG A 77 10.42 -15.99 20.08
CA ARG A 77 11.85 -15.93 20.41
C ARG A 77 12.49 -17.32 20.24
N GLY A 78 13.61 -17.38 19.52
CA GLY A 78 14.33 -18.63 19.22
C GLY A 78 13.75 -19.46 18.06
N GLN A 79 12.58 -19.10 17.51
CA GLN A 79 12.02 -19.80 16.35
C GLN A 79 12.85 -19.53 15.09
N ARG A 80 13.10 -20.58 14.30
CA ARG A 80 13.82 -20.47 13.02
C ARG A 80 13.04 -19.62 12.01
N TRP A 81 13.75 -18.72 11.33
CA TRP A 81 13.17 -17.90 10.27
C TRP A 81 12.78 -18.74 9.04
N THR A 82 11.66 -18.37 8.43
CA THR A 82 11.14 -18.99 7.20
C THR A 82 11.64 -18.32 5.92
N LYS A 83 12.50 -17.31 6.03
CA LYS A 83 13.13 -16.58 4.91
C LYS A 83 14.65 -16.56 5.08
N PRO A 84 15.43 -16.52 3.98
CA PRO A 84 16.90 -16.49 4.07
C PRO A 84 17.40 -15.31 4.90
N ALA A 85 18.31 -15.54 5.84
CA ALA A 85 18.80 -14.51 6.76
C ALA A 85 19.47 -13.32 6.05
N VAL A 86 20.08 -13.56 4.88
CA VAL A 86 20.68 -12.52 4.03
C VAL A 86 19.65 -11.49 3.52
N THR A 87 18.37 -11.87 3.45
CA THR A 87 17.29 -10.96 3.04
C THR A 87 16.77 -10.10 4.18
N ALA A 88 17.15 -10.36 5.44
CA ALA A 88 16.73 -9.53 6.55
C ALA A 88 17.33 -8.13 6.44
N ARG A 89 16.48 -7.12 6.59
CA ARG A 89 16.83 -5.69 6.52
C ARG A 89 16.69 -5.00 7.88
N LEU A 90 15.79 -5.50 8.72
CA LEU A 90 15.55 -5.00 10.07
C LEU A 90 15.05 -6.14 10.95
N VAL A 91 15.61 -6.27 12.14
CA VAL A 91 15.14 -7.16 13.20
C VAL A 91 14.85 -6.34 14.46
N LEU A 92 13.67 -6.52 15.01
CA LEU A 92 13.26 -5.97 16.31
C LEU A 92 12.77 -7.13 17.17
N ALA A 93 13.27 -7.27 18.39
CA ALA A 93 12.86 -8.36 19.26
C ALA A 93 12.61 -7.89 20.70
N ASN A 94 11.71 -8.58 21.38
CA ASN A 94 11.46 -8.50 22.82
C ASN A 94 11.59 -9.93 23.42
N ASP A 95 11.29 -10.10 24.71
CA ASP A 95 11.45 -11.39 25.39
C ASP A 95 10.61 -12.53 24.77
N GLU A 96 9.50 -12.20 24.11
CA GLU A 96 8.53 -13.17 23.58
C GLU A 96 8.63 -13.34 22.05
N PHE A 97 8.87 -12.25 21.32
CA PHE A 97 8.75 -12.18 19.87
C PHE A 97 9.99 -11.59 19.20
N GLU A 98 10.22 -12.04 17.97
CA GLU A 98 11.15 -11.44 17.02
C GLU A 98 10.41 -11.06 15.73
N ALA A 99 10.32 -9.76 15.45
CA ALA A 99 9.80 -9.20 14.22
C ALA A 99 10.95 -8.98 13.23
N VAL A 100 10.83 -9.54 12.03
CA VAL A 100 11.86 -9.45 11.00
C VAL A 100 11.27 -8.93 9.69
N GLY A 101 11.85 -7.84 9.20
CA GLY A 101 11.57 -7.28 7.89
C GLY A 101 12.52 -7.85 6.86
N PHE A 102 12.01 -8.67 5.93
CA PHE A 102 12.77 -9.26 4.84
C PHE A 102 12.56 -8.47 3.54
N SER A 103 13.63 -8.29 2.77
CA SER A 103 13.64 -7.61 1.47
C SER A 103 12.91 -6.27 1.45
N LEU A 104 12.90 -5.55 2.58
CA LEU A 104 12.25 -4.25 2.70
C LEU A 104 12.87 -3.26 1.71
N GLY A 105 12.05 -2.75 0.79
CA GLY A 105 12.51 -1.83 -0.25
C GLY A 105 12.93 -0.46 0.28
N LYS A 106 12.38 -0.03 1.42
CA LYS A 106 12.85 1.15 2.16
C LYS A 106 12.81 0.89 3.66
N VAL A 107 13.86 1.33 4.35
CA VAL A 107 13.94 1.43 5.81
C VAL A 107 14.51 2.80 6.12
N GLN A 108 13.84 3.58 6.96
CA GLN A 108 14.30 4.87 7.47
C GLN A 108 14.06 4.94 8.96
N VAL A 109 14.97 5.58 9.67
CA VAL A 109 14.77 5.99 11.06
C VAL A 109 14.64 7.51 11.05
N LEU A 110 13.51 8.00 11.53
CA LEU A 110 13.15 9.41 11.54
C LEU A 110 13.02 9.87 13.00
N ALA A 111 13.28 11.15 13.27
CA ALA A 111 12.69 11.75 14.46
C ALA A 111 11.16 11.72 14.31
N ARG A 112 10.42 11.59 15.42
CA ARG A 112 8.95 11.51 15.34
C ARG A 112 8.32 12.72 14.66
N ALA A 113 8.87 13.91 14.89
CA ALA A 113 8.44 15.15 14.26
C ALA A 113 8.60 15.12 12.73
N ASP A 114 9.50 14.30 12.19
CA ASP A 114 9.85 14.28 10.76
C ASP A 114 9.01 13.31 9.93
N GLU A 115 7.99 12.64 10.49
CA GLU A 115 7.12 11.73 9.72
C GLU A 115 6.43 12.43 8.54
N HIS A 116 6.08 13.70 8.71
CA HIS A 116 5.47 14.53 7.67
C HIS A 116 6.34 14.61 6.40
N THR A 117 7.66 14.46 6.50
CA THR A 117 8.55 14.43 5.34
C THR A 117 8.32 13.23 4.43
N VAL A 118 7.70 12.16 4.96
CA VAL A 118 7.40 10.92 4.23
C VAL A 118 5.94 10.86 3.79
N ILE A 119 5.00 11.32 4.61
CA ILE A 119 3.55 11.16 4.35
C ILE A 119 2.80 12.47 4.10
N GLY A 120 3.38 13.63 4.39
CA GLY A 120 2.67 14.92 4.32
C GLY A 120 2.23 15.33 2.91
N HIS A 121 2.81 14.73 1.87
CA HIS A 121 2.41 14.94 0.47
C HIS A 121 1.33 13.95 0.00
N LEU A 122 0.99 12.94 0.80
CA LEU A 122 0.04 11.90 0.42
C LEU A 122 -1.41 12.40 0.55
N GLY A 123 -2.31 11.73 -0.18
CA GLY A 123 -3.76 11.88 -0.04
C GLY A 123 -4.29 11.12 1.17
N PRO A 124 -5.57 11.34 1.53
CA PRO A 124 -6.23 10.64 2.61
C PRO A 124 -6.02 9.13 2.54
N ASP A 125 -5.76 8.50 3.68
CA ASP A 125 -5.54 7.05 3.76
C ASP A 125 -6.88 6.30 3.78
N LEU A 126 -7.11 5.47 2.77
CA LEU A 126 -8.31 4.65 2.63
C LEU A 126 -8.55 3.67 3.78
N LEU A 127 -7.52 3.34 4.58
CA LEU A 127 -7.65 2.48 5.76
C LEU A 127 -7.38 3.24 7.07
N GLY A 128 -7.15 4.55 6.98
CA GLY A 128 -6.84 5.39 8.12
C GLY A 128 -8.09 5.83 8.87
N PRO A 129 -7.96 6.20 10.15
CA PRO A 129 -9.08 6.74 10.94
C PRO A 129 -9.58 8.09 10.41
N ASP A 130 -8.71 8.86 9.75
CA ASP A 130 -8.99 10.19 9.20
C ASP A 130 -9.30 10.13 7.69
N TRP A 131 -9.97 9.07 7.23
CA TRP A 131 -10.39 8.96 5.84
C TRP A 131 -11.34 10.11 5.46
N ASP A 132 -10.95 10.88 4.46
CA ASP A 132 -11.70 12.02 3.94
C ASP A 132 -12.00 11.82 2.45
N ALA A 133 -13.23 11.41 2.15
CA ALA A 133 -13.69 11.21 0.78
C ALA A 133 -13.81 12.53 0.00
N ALA A 134 -14.13 13.64 0.67
CA ALA A 134 -14.30 14.94 0.02
C ALA A 134 -12.94 15.49 -0.42
N GLU A 135 -11.91 15.35 0.42
CA GLU A 135 -10.54 15.72 0.05
C GLU A 135 -9.98 14.84 -1.07
N ALA A 136 -10.23 13.52 -1.04
CA ALA A 136 -9.85 12.62 -2.13
C ALA A 136 -10.51 13.03 -3.46
N LEU A 137 -11.81 13.37 -3.43
CA LEU A 137 -12.55 13.86 -4.59
C LEU A 137 -12.00 15.20 -5.10
N ARG A 138 -11.71 16.15 -4.21
CA ARG A 138 -11.12 17.44 -4.57
C ARG A 138 -9.78 17.27 -5.29
N ARG A 139 -8.91 16.37 -4.82
CA ARG A 139 -7.62 16.09 -5.47
C ARG A 139 -7.77 15.39 -6.81
N LEU A 140 -8.68 14.43 -6.92
CA LEU A 140 -8.96 13.75 -8.19
C LEU A 140 -9.47 14.74 -9.26
N THR A 141 -10.31 15.69 -8.88
CA THR A 141 -10.89 16.68 -9.78
C THR A 141 -9.92 17.81 -10.19
N GLU A 142 -8.75 17.92 -9.56
CA GLU A 142 -7.71 18.90 -9.93
C GLU A 142 -7.15 18.65 -11.34
N TYR A 143 -7.11 17.39 -11.78
CA TYR A 143 -6.61 16.98 -13.09
C TYR A 143 -7.67 16.18 -13.87
N PRO A 144 -8.77 16.82 -14.31
CA PRO A 144 -9.94 16.11 -14.86
C PRO A 144 -9.65 15.37 -16.17
N ARG A 145 -8.62 15.79 -16.92
CA ARG A 145 -8.20 15.13 -18.16
C ARG A 145 -7.34 13.88 -17.94
N ARG A 146 -6.90 13.63 -16.70
CA ARG A 146 -6.06 12.49 -16.37
C ARG A 146 -6.86 11.19 -16.48
N ALA A 147 -6.27 10.14 -17.03
CA ALA A 147 -6.87 8.81 -17.01
C ALA A 147 -7.11 8.35 -15.57
N VAL A 148 -8.31 7.84 -15.27
CA VAL A 148 -8.67 7.39 -13.91
C VAL A 148 -7.75 6.28 -13.40
N GLY A 149 -7.26 5.42 -14.28
CA GLY A 149 -6.29 4.38 -13.95
C GLY A 149 -4.92 4.93 -13.53
N LEU A 150 -4.57 6.15 -13.91
CA LEU A 150 -3.36 6.83 -13.43
C LEU A 150 -3.66 7.62 -12.16
N ALA A 151 -4.80 8.35 -12.14
CA ALA A 151 -5.24 9.11 -10.98
C ALA A 151 -5.42 8.25 -9.72
N LEU A 152 -5.91 7.02 -9.84
CA LEU A 152 -6.04 6.06 -8.73
C LEU A 152 -4.69 5.51 -8.23
N LEU A 153 -3.62 5.55 -9.03
CA LEU A 153 -2.28 5.13 -8.57
C LEU A 153 -1.48 6.27 -7.95
N ASP A 154 -1.88 7.51 -8.19
CA ASP A 154 -1.26 8.66 -7.58
C ASP A 154 -1.60 8.70 -6.09
N GLN A 155 -0.61 8.39 -5.27
CA GLN A 155 -0.79 8.36 -3.81
C GLN A 155 -1.06 9.74 -3.22
N ARG A 156 -0.90 10.83 -4.00
CA ARG A 156 -1.30 12.19 -3.60
C ARG A 156 -2.82 12.36 -3.62
N ASN A 157 -3.55 11.61 -4.45
CA ASN A 157 -5.02 11.72 -4.54
C ASN A 157 -5.70 10.97 -3.39
N LEU A 158 -5.33 9.70 -3.22
CA LEU A 158 -5.81 8.81 -2.17
C LEU A 158 -4.77 7.71 -1.96
N ALA A 159 -4.39 7.47 -0.71
CA ALA A 159 -3.27 6.60 -0.39
C ALA A 159 -3.71 5.14 -0.19
N GLY A 160 -2.89 4.19 -0.65
CA GLY A 160 -3.09 2.75 -0.43
C GLY A 160 -3.40 1.93 -1.67
N ILE A 161 -3.96 2.54 -2.72
CA ILE A 161 -4.31 1.84 -3.98
C ILE A 161 -3.05 1.53 -4.79
N GLY A 162 -2.86 0.28 -5.21
CA GLY A 162 -1.92 -0.10 -6.25
C GLY A 162 -2.61 -0.72 -7.46
N ASN A 163 -1.87 -1.54 -8.21
CA ASN A 163 -2.33 -2.00 -9.52
C ASN A 163 -3.48 -3.00 -9.43
N ILE A 164 -3.52 -3.80 -8.35
CA ILE A 164 -4.61 -4.73 -8.07
C ILE A 164 -5.88 -3.91 -7.87
N TYR A 165 -5.90 -3.05 -6.85
CA TYR A 165 -7.13 -2.35 -6.49
C TYR A 165 -7.58 -1.37 -7.56
N ARG A 166 -6.67 -0.67 -8.27
CA ARG A 166 -7.03 0.12 -9.46
C ARG A 166 -7.89 -0.66 -10.44
N SER A 167 -7.41 -1.83 -10.87
CA SER A 167 -8.07 -2.62 -11.92
C SER A 167 -9.46 -3.06 -11.47
N GLU A 168 -9.56 -3.39 -10.19
CA GLU A 168 -10.74 -3.99 -9.57
C GLU A 168 -11.82 -2.93 -9.31
N ILE A 169 -11.43 -1.75 -8.84
CA ILE A 169 -12.32 -0.58 -8.68
C ILE A 169 -12.90 -0.16 -10.04
N CYS A 170 -12.05 -0.03 -11.06
CA CYS A 170 -12.50 0.30 -12.42
C CYS A 170 -13.50 -0.75 -12.95
N PHE A 171 -13.20 -2.04 -12.77
CA PHE A 171 -14.10 -3.12 -13.19
C PHE A 171 -15.43 -3.11 -12.44
N LEU A 172 -15.40 -2.89 -11.12
CA LEU A 172 -16.60 -2.84 -10.29
C LEU A 172 -17.53 -1.71 -10.73
N ARG A 173 -16.96 -0.53 -10.98
CA ARG A 173 -17.66 0.67 -11.49
C ARG A 173 -17.93 0.67 -12.98
N LYS A 174 -17.50 -0.35 -13.73
CA LYS A 174 -17.67 -0.45 -15.20
C LYS A 174 -17.04 0.74 -15.96
N VAL A 175 -15.96 1.30 -15.42
CA VAL A 175 -15.22 2.41 -16.03
C VAL A 175 -13.95 1.87 -16.66
N HIS A 176 -13.64 2.26 -17.90
CA HIS A 176 -12.36 1.89 -18.52
C HIS A 176 -11.22 2.66 -17.83
N PRO A 177 -10.08 2.03 -17.49
CA PRO A 177 -8.98 2.73 -16.81
C PRO A 177 -8.36 3.92 -17.57
N VAL A 178 -8.72 4.12 -18.84
CA VAL A 178 -8.25 5.24 -19.69
C VAL A 178 -9.24 6.40 -19.74
N THR A 179 -10.47 6.20 -19.25
CA THR A 179 -11.49 7.25 -19.14
C THR A 179 -10.92 8.39 -18.31
N ALA A 180 -11.07 9.63 -18.80
CA ALA A 180 -10.63 10.80 -18.07
C ALA A 180 -11.46 10.96 -16.79
N VAL A 181 -10.85 11.45 -15.71
CA VAL A 181 -11.55 11.63 -14.43
C VAL A 181 -12.81 12.47 -14.58
N GLY A 182 -12.76 13.54 -15.39
CA GLY A 182 -13.89 14.42 -15.66
C GLY A 182 -15.03 13.80 -16.46
N ASP A 183 -14.77 12.68 -17.15
CA ASP A 183 -15.78 11.98 -17.96
C ASP A 183 -16.50 10.88 -17.15
N ILE A 184 -16.14 10.69 -15.88
CA ILE A 184 -16.78 9.69 -15.02
C ILE A 184 -18.10 10.27 -14.49
N PRO A 185 -19.28 9.70 -14.84
CA PRO A 185 -20.56 10.28 -14.44
C PRO A 185 -20.78 10.33 -12.93
N ASP A 186 -20.18 9.38 -12.19
CA ASP A 186 -20.33 9.24 -10.74
C ASP A 186 -18.97 8.94 -10.10
N LEU A 187 -18.13 9.97 -10.04
CA LEU A 187 -16.80 9.91 -9.43
C LEU A 187 -16.87 9.67 -7.92
N VAL A 188 -17.90 10.18 -7.25
CA VAL A 188 -18.15 9.96 -5.81
C VAL A 188 -18.28 8.47 -5.53
N ALA A 189 -19.14 7.76 -6.26
CA ALA A 189 -19.29 6.32 -6.05
C ALA A 189 -18.03 5.51 -6.44
N LEU A 190 -17.15 6.05 -7.29
CA LEU A 190 -15.86 5.43 -7.56
C LEU A 190 -14.90 5.55 -6.37
N VAL A 191 -14.87 6.72 -5.71
CA VAL A 191 -14.11 6.95 -4.47
C VAL A 191 -14.66 6.06 -3.33
N ASP A 192 -15.97 6.00 -3.17
CA ASP A 192 -16.62 5.13 -2.18
C ASP A 192 -16.30 3.65 -2.44
N GLU A 193 -16.32 3.23 -3.71
CA GLU A 193 -15.97 1.87 -4.09
C GLU A 193 -14.49 1.55 -3.79
N ALA A 194 -13.59 2.52 -3.95
CA ALA A 194 -12.19 2.37 -3.58
C ALA A 194 -12.03 2.10 -2.08
N HIS A 195 -12.68 2.91 -1.24
CA HIS A 195 -12.68 2.73 0.22
C HIS A 195 -13.31 1.38 0.60
N ARG A 196 -14.46 1.04 0.01
CA ARG A 196 -15.18 -0.20 0.28
C ARG A 196 -14.37 -1.45 -0.08
N VAL A 197 -13.70 -1.45 -1.24
CA VAL A 197 -12.92 -2.61 -1.72
C VAL A 197 -11.68 -2.82 -0.86
N LEU A 198 -10.91 -1.76 -0.60
CA LEU A 198 -9.71 -1.87 0.22
C LEU A 198 -10.05 -2.19 1.67
N GLY A 199 -11.11 -1.58 2.20
CA GLY A 199 -11.65 -1.86 3.54
C GLY A 199 -12.06 -3.33 3.71
N LYS A 200 -12.74 -3.92 2.71
CA LYS A 200 -13.05 -5.36 2.71
C LYS A 200 -11.79 -6.22 2.66
N ALA A 201 -10.80 -5.88 1.83
CA ALA A 201 -9.55 -6.62 1.78
C ALA A 201 -8.77 -6.58 3.10
N ALA A 202 -8.78 -5.44 3.77
CA ALA A 202 -8.12 -5.25 5.06
C ALA A 202 -8.83 -5.97 6.22
N HIS A 203 -10.16 -5.93 6.28
CA HIS A 203 -10.92 -6.38 7.45
C HIS A 203 -11.61 -7.74 7.29
N GLN A 204 -11.84 -8.20 6.06
CA GLN A 204 -12.59 -9.43 5.75
C GLN A 204 -11.83 -10.34 4.77
N PRO A 205 -10.60 -10.80 5.10
CA PRO A 205 -9.87 -11.73 4.25
C PRO A 205 -10.51 -13.13 4.24
N PRO A 206 -10.39 -13.91 3.13
CA PRO A 206 -9.65 -13.60 1.91
C PRO A 206 -10.47 -12.77 0.92
N TRP A 207 -9.83 -11.73 0.37
CA TRP A 207 -10.36 -10.98 -0.77
C TRP A 207 -9.78 -11.54 -2.08
N ARG A 208 -10.59 -11.61 -3.14
CA ARG A 208 -10.21 -12.25 -4.41
C ARG A 208 -10.42 -11.30 -5.60
N ALA A 209 -9.38 -11.18 -6.42
CA ALA A 209 -9.39 -10.40 -7.65
C ALA A 209 -10.32 -11.01 -8.73
N MET A 210 -11.07 -10.15 -9.39
CA MET A 210 -11.99 -10.50 -10.48
C MET A 210 -11.37 -10.34 -11.86
N VAL A 211 -10.47 -9.38 -12.04
CA VAL A 211 -9.85 -9.06 -13.34
C VAL A 211 -8.33 -8.98 -13.30
N TYR A 212 -7.73 -8.54 -12.19
CA TYR A 212 -6.29 -8.37 -12.08
C TYR A 212 -5.56 -9.70 -12.27
N GLY A 213 -4.58 -9.74 -13.19
CA GLY A 213 -3.80 -10.94 -13.48
C GLY A 213 -4.61 -12.06 -14.16
N ARG A 214 -5.80 -11.76 -14.68
CA ARG A 214 -6.72 -12.75 -15.28
C ARG A 214 -6.87 -12.61 -16.79
N THR A 215 -5.88 -12.04 -17.47
CA THR A 215 -5.84 -11.91 -18.94
C THR A 215 -6.22 -13.23 -19.63
N ARG A 216 -7.06 -13.15 -20.68
CA ARG A 216 -7.65 -14.28 -21.43
C ARG A 216 -8.62 -15.18 -20.65
N ARG A 217 -8.80 -15.00 -19.33
CA ARG A 217 -9.84 -15.72 -18.58
C ARG A 217 -11.20 -15.06 -18.79
N SER A 218 -12.28 -15.82 -18.65
CA SER A 218 -13.64 -15.31 -18.77
C SER A 218 -13.96 -14.28 -17.69
N CYS A 219 -14.53 -13.14 -18.11
CA CYS A 219 -15.07 -12.13 -17.22
C CYS A 219 -16.16 -12.74 -16.32
N PRO A 220 -16.12 -12.51 -14.99
CA PRO A 220 -17.12 -13.07 -14.07
C PRO A 220 -18.53 -12.45 -14.23
N ARG A 221 -18.68 -11.37 -15.01
CA ARG A 221 -19.97 -10.72 -15.29
C ARG A 221 -20.61 -11.15 -16.61
N CYS A 222 -19.81 -11.27 -17.69
CA CYS A 222 -20.34 -11.40 -19.04
C CYS A 222 -19.66 -12.47 -19.92
N GLY A 223 -18.70 -13.21 -19.37
CA GLY A 223 -17.98 -14.28 -20.08
C GLY A 223 -16.89 -13.83 -21.06
N THR A 224 -16.92 -12.57 -21.55
CA THR A 224 -15.90 -12.01 -22.44
C THR A 224 -14.49 -12.16 -21.85
N PRO A 225 -13.47 -12.59 -22.62
CA PRO A 225 -12.11 -12.69 -22.13
C PRO A 225 -11.59 -11.35 -21.59
N ILE A 226 -10.97 -11.37 -20.41
CA ILE A 226 -10.31 -10.19 -19.82
C ILE A 226 -9.12 -9.80 -20.70
N ALA A 227 -9.06 -8.52 -21.05
CA ALA A 227 -7.96 -7.91 -21.77
C ALA A 227 -6.93 -7.32 -20.80
N SER A 228 -5.71 -7.14 -21.30
CA SER A 228 -4.69 -6.34 -20.63
C SER A 228 -3.95 -5.49 -21.63
N GLN A 229 -3.69 -4.24 -21.26
CA GLN A 229 -2.87 -3.31 -22.02
C GLN A 229 -1.98 -2.52 -21.07
N LEU A 230 -0.98 -1.84 -21.61
CA LEU A 230 -0.17 -0.92 -20.84
C LEU A 230 -0.87 0.43 -20.73
N LEU A 231 -0.75 1.07 -19.57
CA LEU A 231 -1.18 2.43 -19.33
C LEU A 231 -0.05 3.17 -18.63
N GLY A 232 0.43 4.23 -19.27
CA GLY A 232 1.46 5.14 -18.77
C GLY A 232 1.11 6.58 -19.12
N GLU A 233 1.91 7.51 -18.60
CA GLU A 233 1.85 8.93 -18.89
C GLU A 233 3.19 9.35 -19.53
N ASP A 234 3.15 10.09 -20.63
CA ASP A 234 4.34 10.67 -21.28
C ASP A 234 4.78 12.00 -20.62
N ASP A 235 4.47 12.20 -19.33
CA ASP A 235 4.82 13.44 -18.62
C ASP A 235 6.25 13.36 -18.04
N PRO A 236 7.20 14.19 -18.52
CA PRO A 236 8.56 14.22 -18.00
C PRO A 236 8.67 14.66 -16.53
N ALA A 237 7.63 15.30 -15.94
CA ALA A 237 7.61 15.75 -14.55
C ALA A 237 7.12 14.69 -13.53
N ASP A 238 6.36 13.67 -13.95
CA ASP A 238 5.77 12.67 -13.02
C ASP A 238 6.49 11.32 -13.06
N ARG A 239 7.64 11.24 -12.35
CA ARG A 239 8.47 10.02 -12.27
C ARG A 239 7.77 8.80 -11.66
N ILE A 240 6.60 8.96 -11.02
CA ILE A 240 5.86 7.86 -10.36
C ILE A 240 4.91 7.17 -11.36
N THR A 241 4.35 7.91 -12.34
CA THR A 241 3.53 7.38 -13.44
C THR A 241 4.29 7.08 -14.73
N GLN A 242 5.56 7.47 -14.83
CA GLN A 242 6.49 7.17 -15.94
C GLN A 242 6.74 5.68 -16.25
N ARG A 243 6.24 4.74 -15.44
CA ARG A 243 6.32 3.31 -15.77
C ARG A 243 4.96 2.84 -16.23
N GLU A 244 4.85 2.52 -17.51
CA GLU A 244 3.73 1.77 -18.06
C GLU A 244 3.37 0.61 -17.14
N ARG A 245 2.13 0.60 -16.64
CA ARG A 245 1.60 -0.49 -15.82
C ARG A 245 0.47 -1.18 -16.53
N GLY A 246 0.54 -2.50 -16.61
CA GLY A 246 -0.55 -3.32 -17.10
C GLY A 246 -1.86 -3.00 -16.39
N ILE A 247 -2.86 -2.55 -17.13
CA ILE A 247 -4.26 -2.51 -16.71
C ILE A 247 -4.93 -3.82 -17.12
N TYR A 248 -5.91 -4.26 -16.32
CA TYR A 248 -6.72 -5.44 -16.60
C TYR A 248 -8.18 -5.02 -16.59
N PHE A 249 -8.90 -5.33 -17.66
CA PHE A 249 -10.28 -4.86 -17.85
C PHE A 249 -11.08 -5.83 -18.72
N CYS A 250 -12.40 -5.75 -18.65
CA CYS A 250 -13.29 -6.50 -19.55
C CYS A 250 -13.73 -5.57 -20.69
N PRO A 251 -13.38 -5.83 -21.97
CA PRO A 251 -13.73 -4.94 -23.09
C PRO A 251 -15.23 -4.74 -23.28
N ARG A 252 -16.05 -5.70 -22.84
CA ARG A 252 -17.53 -5.61 -22.92
C ARG A 252 -18.14 -4.87 -21.72
N CYS A 253 -17.61 -5.05 -20.51
CA CYS A 253 -18.14 -4.38 -19.32
C CYS A 253 -17.55 -2.98 -19.10
N GLN A 254 -16.41 -2.70 -19.71
CA GLN A 254 -15.67 -1.44 -19.66
C GLN A 254 -15.29 -1.13 -21.11
N PRO A 255 -16.22 -0.67 -21.95
CA PRO A 255 -15.89 -0.25 -23.31
C PRO A 255 -14.91 0.92 -23.27
N LEU A 256 -14.11 1.08 -24.33
CA LEU A 256 -13.31 2.29 -24.49
C LEU A 256 -14.24 3.52 -24.53
N PRO A 257 -13.86 4.63 -23.88
CA PRO A 257 -14.63 5.88 -23.90
C PRO A 257 -14.72 6.49 -25.30
#